data_AF-A0A321L8F1-F1
#
_entry.id   AF-A0A321L8F1-F1
#
_cell.length_a   1.000
_cell.length_b   1.000
_cell.length_c   1.000
_cell.angle_alpha   90.00
_cell.angle_beta   90.00
_cell.angle_gamma   90.00
#
_symmetry.space_group_name_H-M   'P 1'
#
loop_
_entity.id
_entity.type
_entity.pdbx_description
1 polymer ?
#
loop_
_entity_poly.entity_id
_entity_poly.type
_entity_poly.pdbx_seq_one_letter_code
_entity_poly.pdbx_strand_id
1 'polypeptide(L)'
;MERDKEIEKLVNVLRRVARSANYAAFNKVEPDAAQFCAAQYNRLLARLTQLEPAVAQAFAPLADSAPPEITRIAARELAAYFEDESSPECGGRRHRRRRGFGTVRVAW
;
A
#
# COMPACT_ATOMS: atom_id res chain seq x y z
N MET A 1 -14.31 13.22 11.60
CA MET A 1 -13.64 12.86 12.87
C MET A 1 -13.61 11.35 13.10
N GLU A 2 -14.73 10.64 13.23
CA GLU A 2 -14.70 9.16 13.40
C GLU A 2 -14.43 8.41 12.08
N ARG A 3 -15.04 8.87 10.98
CA ARG A 3 -14.80 8.34 9.62
C ARG A 3 -13.33 8.49 9.21
N ASP A 4 -12.75 9.67 9.36
CA ASP A 4 -11.34 9.94 9.05
C ASP A 4 -10.39 9.04 9.86
N LYS A 5 -10.63 8.88 11.17
CA LYS A 5 -9.85 7.99 12.03
C LYS A 5 -9.96 6.52 11.61
N GLU A 6 -11.12 6.09 11.10
CA GLU A 6 -11.28 4.74 10.57
C GLU A 6 -10.49 4.56 9.27
N ILE A 7 -10.55 5.53 8.36
CA ILE A 7 -9.77 5.54 7.11
C ILE A 7 -8.27 5.47 7.42
N GLU A 8 -7.76 6.29 8.35
CA GLU A 8 -6.35 6.28 8.76
C GLU A 8 -5.92 4.90 9.29
N LYS A 9 -6.77 4.24 10.08
CA LYS A 9 -6.50 2.87 10.57
C LYS A 9 -6.44 1.88 9.42
N LEU A 10 -7.40 1.93 8.49
CA LEU A 10 -7.44 1.04 7.32
C LEU A 10 -6.21 1.24 6.42
N VAL A 11 -5.80 2.49 6.18
CA VAL A 11 -4.59 2.83 5.42
C VAL A 11 -3.34 2.29 6.12
N ASN A 12 -3.26 2.37 7.45
CA ASN A 12 -2.15 1.78 8.20
C ASN A 12 -2.09 0.25 8.09
N VAL A 13 -3.24 -0.43 8.08
CA VAL A 13 -3.31 -1.86 7.82
C VAL A 13 -2.89 -2.17 6.38
N LEU A 14 -3.31 -1.37 5.41
CA LEU A 14 -2.94 -1.51 4.00
C LEU A 14 -1.42 -1.44 3.79
N ARG A 15 -0.74 -0.50 4.47
CA ARG A 15 0.73 -0.42 4.49
C ARG A 15 1.39 -1.67 5.05
N ARG A 16 0.76 -2.31 6.05
CA ARG A 16 1.24 -3.58 6.61
C ARG A 16 1.06 -4.72 5.61
N VAL A 17 -0.08 -4.76 4.90
CA VAL A 17 -0.31 -5.72 3.81
C VAL A 17 0.74 -5.56 2.71
N ALA A 18 1.06 -4.34 2.29
CA ALA A 18 2.12 -4.10 1.31
C ALA A 18 3.49 -4.64 1.78
N ARG A 19 3.85 -4.44 3.07
CA ARG A 19 5.09 -5.00 3.63
C ARG A 19 5.08 -6.52 3.65
N SER A 20 3.96 -7.15 4.03
CA SER A 20 3.81 -8.61 4.04
C SER A 20 3.88 -9.20 2.64
N ALA A 21 3.23 -8.56 1.66
CA ALA A 21 3.30 -8.98 0.26
C ALA A 21 4.73 -8.86 -0.31
N ASN A 22 5.47 -7.81 0.07
CA ASN A 22 6.89 -7.69 -0.26
C ASN A 22 7.74 -8.83 0.33
N TYR A 23 7.45 -9.23 1.57
CA TYR A 23 8.12 -10.35 2.20
C TYR A 23 7.79 -11.68 1.49
N ALA A 24 6.54 -11.89 1.11
CA ALA A 24 6.11 -13.07 0.36
C ALA A 24 6.80 -13.17 -1.01
N ALA A 25 6.92 -12.04 -1.71
CA ALA A 25 7.61 -11.96 -2.99
C ALA A 25 9.12 -12.33 -2.87
N PHE A 26 9.79 -11.86 -1.82
CA PHE A 26 11.23 -12.05 -1.67
C PHE A 26 11.63 -13.41 -1.09
N ASN A 27 10.79 -13.99 -0.22
CA ASN A 27 11.11 -15.24 0.47
C ASN A 27 10.53 -16.49 -0.20
N LYS A 28 9.95 -16.36 -1.41
CA LYS A 28 9.23 -17.45 -2.10
C LYS A 28 8.31 -18.22 -1.14
N VAL A 29 7.59 -17.47 -0.32
CA VAL A 29 6.67 -18.03 0.68
C VAL A 29 5.58 -18.82 -0.05
N GLU A 30 5.07 -19.86 0.60
CA GLU A 30 3.94 -20.68 0.15
C GLU A 30 2.85 -19.83 -0.55
N PRO A 31 2.26 -20.35 -1.65
CA PRO A 31 1.28 -19.62 -2.46
C PRO A 31 0.09 -19.08 -1.64
N ASP A 32 -0.24 -19.74 -0.54
CA ASP A 32 -1.29 -19.36 0.40
C ASP A 32 -1.07 -17.94 1.00
N ALA A 33 0.18 -17.56 1.27
CA ALA A 33 0.49 -16.24 1.84
C ALA A 33 0.25 -15.10 0.83
N ALA A 34 0.49 -15.36 -0.45
CA ALA A 34 0.22 -14.39 -1.52
C ALA A 34 -1.29 -14.19 -1.71
N GLN A 35 -2.04 -15.29 -1.73
CA GLN A 35 -3.50 -15.28 -1.81
C GLN A 35 -4.11 -14.57 -0.60
N PHE A 36 -3.60 -14.84 0.60
CA PHE A 36 -4.02 -14.13 1.81
C PHE A 36 -3.82 -12.61 1.67
N CYS A 37 -2.68 -12.15 1.17
CA CYS A 37 -2.44 -10.72 0.99
C CYS A 37 -3.41 -10.09 -0.01
N ALA A 38 -3.72 -10.77 -1.13
CA ALA A 38 -4.68 -10.30 -2.12
C ALA A 38 -6.10 -10.23 -1.55
N ALA A 39 -6.52 -11.26 -0.81
CA ALA A 39 -7.81 -11.30 -0.14
C ALA A 39 -7.95 -10.19 0.93
N GLN A 40 -6.89 -9.93 1.71
CA GLN A 40 -6.90 -8.84 2.69
C GLN A 40 -6.97 -7.47 2.00
N TYR A 41 -6.24 -7.26 0.91
CA TYR A 41 -6.34 -6.04 0.11
C TYR A 41 -7.79 -5.81 -0.36
N ASN A 42 -8.43 -6.82 -0.94
CA ASN A 42 -9.80 -6.71 -1.45
C ASN A 42 -10.82 -6.38 -0.34
N ARG A 43 -10.66 -6.95 0.86
CA ARG A 43 -11.51 -6.62 2.02
C ARG A 43 -11.35 -5.17 2.47
N LEU A 44 -10.10 -4.68 2.51
CA LEU A 44 -9.81 -3.29 2.86
C LEU A 44 -10.36 -2.33 1.79
N LEU A 45 -10.19 -2.65 0.50
CA LEU A 45 -10.73 -1.88 -0.60
C LEU A 45 -12.27 -1.78 -0.53
N ALA A 46 -12.95 -2.89 -0.27
CA ALA A 46 -14.41 -2.90 -0.11
C ALA A 46 -14.85 -2.00 1.05
N ARG A 47 -14.16 -2.06 2.20
CA ARG A 47 -14.48 -1.20 3.34
C ARG A 47 -14.18 0.27 3.07
N LEU A 48 -13.05 0.57 2.44
CA LEU A 48 -12.69 1.93 2.04
C LEU A 48 -13.68 2.49 1.02
N THR A 49 -14.19 1.68 0.09
CA THR A 49 -15.21 2.11 -0.88
C THR A 49 -16.53 2.47 -0.21
N GLN A 50 -16.94 1.74 0.84
CA GLN A 50 -18.11 2.10 1.64
C GLN A 50 -17.92 3.44 2.35
N LEU A 51 -16.70 3.68 2.84
CA LEU A 51 -16.34 4.92 3.52
C LEU A 51 -16.02 6.06 2.57
N GLU A 52 -15.65 5.83 1.33
CA GLU A 52 -15.26 6.85 0.37
C GLU A 52 -15.47 6.33 -1.06
N PRO A 53 -16.61 6.67 -1.69
CA PRO A 53 -16.97 6.08 -2.97
C PRO A 53 -16.07 6.53 -4.13
N ALA A 54 -15.30 7.61 -3.97
CA ALA A 54 -14.33 8.07 -4.96
C ALA A 54 -13.23 7.02 -5.23
N VAL A 55 -12.87 6.24 -4.19
CA VAL A 55 -11.87 5.16 -4.27
C VAL A 55 -12.25 4.11 -5.31
N ALA A 56 -13.55 3.83 -5.48
CA ALA A 56 -14.05 2.81 -6.42
C ALA A 56 -13.78 3.16 -7.90
N GLN A 57 -13.59 4.45 -8.20
CA GLN A 57 -13.30 4.91 -9.55
C GLN A 57 -11.80 4.80 -9.89
N ALA A 58 -10.94 4.84 -8.86
CA ALA A 58 -9.49 4.83 -9.00
C ALA A 58 -8.88 3.44 -8.81
N PHE A 59 -9.49 2.58 -7.99
CA PHE A 59 -8.92 1.29 -7.61
C PHE A 59 -9.89 0.14 -7.85
N ALA A 60 -9.35 -0.97 -8.36
CA ALA A 60 -10.10 -2.19 -8.65
C ALA A 60 -9.64 -3.36 -7.76
N PRO A 61 -10.54 -4.32 -7.45
CA PRO A 61 -10.15 -5.52 -6.74
C PRO A 61 -9.16 -6.36 -7.55
N LEU A 62 -8.27 -7.04 -6.85
CA LEU A 62 -7.28 -7.94 -7.43
C LEU A 62 -7.84 -9.36 -7.54
N ALA A 63 -7.36 -10.12 -8.51
CA ALA A 63 -7.62 -11.56 -8.57
C ALA A 63 -6.98 -12.29 -7.38
N ASP A 64 -7.58 -13.37 -6.90
CA ASP A 64 -7.00 -14.19 -5.81
C ASP A 64 -5.63 -14.76 -6.17
N SER A 65 -5.40 -15.05 -7.45
CA SER A 65 -4.12 -15.51 -7.98
C SER A 65 -3.14 -14.38 -8.30
N ALA A 66 -3.41 -13.14 -7.88
CA ALA A 66 -2.53 -12.01 -8.15
C ALA A 66 -1.14 -12.25 -7.53
N PRO A 67 -0.06 -11.95 -8.28
CA PRO A 67 1.29 -12.08 -7.76
C PRO A 67 1.48 -11.20 -6.51
N PRO A 68 2.26 -11.64 -5.52
CA PRO A 68 2.51 -10.84 -4.32
C PRO A 68 3.13 -9.47 -4.64
N GLU A 69 3.88 -9.36 -5.75
CA GLU A 69 4.44 -8.10 -6.22
C GLU A 69 3.37 -7.11 -6.69
N ILE A 70 2.31 -7.59 -7.36
CA ILE A 70 1.17 -6.78 -7.80
C ILE A 70 0.35 -6.32 -6.60
N THR A 71 0.04 -7.23 -5.67
CA THR A 71 -0.66 -6.90 -4.42
C THR A 71 0.09 -5.84 -3.62
N ARG A 72 1.42 -5.92 -3.56
CA ARG A 72 2.26 -4.91 -2.92
C ARG A 72 2.14 -3.55 -3.60
N ILE A 73 2.19 -3.49 -4.93
CA ILE A 73 2.11 -2.23 -5.69
C ILE A 73 0.74 -1.58 -5.45
N ALA A 74 -0.34 -2.33 -5.65
CA ALA A 74 -1.70 -1.83 -5.47
C ALA A 74 -1.96 -1.33 -4.03
N ALA A 75 -1.49 -2.07 -3.03
CA ALA A 75 -1.60 -1.65 -1.62
C ALA A 75 -0.79 -0.39 -1.31
N ARG A 76 0.31 -0.12 -2.01
CA ARG A 76 1.08 1.14 -1.84
C ARG A 76 0.41 2.31 -2.53
N GLU A 77 -0.09 2.13 -3.74
CA GLU A 77 -0.78 3.18 -4.49
C GLU A 77 -2.05 3.62 -3.77
N LEU A 78 -2.85 2.66 -3.29
CA LEU A 78 -4.04 2.98 -2.51
C LEU A 78 -3.70 3.66 -1.18
N ALA A 79 -2.59 3.31 -0.51
CA ALA A 79 -2.17 4.04 0.69
C ALA A 79 -1.76 5.49 0.36
N ALA A 80 -1.03 5.69 -0.74
CA ALA A 80 -0.54 7.00 -1.16
C ALA A 80 -1.67 7.94 -1.59
N TYR A 81 -2.74 7.41 -2.17
CA TYR A 81 -3.93 8.17 -2.56
C TYR A 81 -4.51 8.99 -1.39
N PHE A 82 -4.65 8.38 -0.22
CA PHE A 82 -5.15 9.07 0.98
C PHE A 82 -4.12 10.00 1.62
N GLU A 83 -2.82 9.84 1.35
CA GLU A 83 -1.78 10.76 1.85
C GLU A 83 -1.76 12.09 1.08
N ASP A 84 -2.13 12.06 -0.21
CA ASP A 84 -2.22 13.24 -1.05
C ASP A 84 -3.47 14.07 -0.73
N GLU A 85 -4.63 13.42 -0.50
CA GLU A 85 -5.87 14.11 -0.09
C GLU A 85 -5.84 14.64 1.36
N SER A 86 -5.03 14.04 2.24
CA SER A 86 -4.95 14.43 3.67
C SER A 86 -3.91 15.52 3.99
N SER A 87 -3.31 16.16 2.98
CA SER A 87 -2.36 17.25 3.19
C SER A 87 -2.93 18.65 2.93
N PRO A 88 -3.80 19.18 3.82
CA PRO A 88 -3.75 20.57 4.20
C PRO A 88 -3.02 20.67 5.56
N GLU A 89 -1.76 21.10 5.50
CA GLU A 89 -1.10 21.86 6.56
C GLU A 89 -1.14 21.29 8.00
N CYS A 90 -0.22 20.39 8.37
CA CYS A 90 0.31 20.33 9.74
C CYS A 90 1.72 19.71 9.81
N GLY A 91 2.70 20.60 9.74
CA GLY A 91 3.99 20.60 10.43
C GLY A 91 4.59 19.30 10.99
N GLY A 92 5.76 18.95 10.44
CA GLY A 92 6.91 18.60 11.27
C GLY A 92 7.37 17.14 11.22
N ARG A 93 8.56 16.96 10.64
CA ARG A 93 9.42 15.76 10.68
C ARG A 93 9.06 14.64 9.70
N ARG A 94 9.57 14.77 8.47
CA ARG A 94 10.42 13.74 7.82
C ARG A 94 11.07 14.23 6.53
N HIS A 95 11.76 15.35 6.61
CA HIS A 95 12.86 15.61 5.66
C HIS A 95 14.10 14.84 6.13
N ARG A 96 14.12 13.51 5.98
CA ARG A 96 15.36 12.73 6.07
C ARG A 96 15.27 11.45 5.25
N ARG A 97 15.80 11.55 4.04
CA ARG A 97 16.64 10.57 3.29
C ARG A 97 16.33 10.59 1.79
N ARG A 98 16.66 11.71 1.14
CA ARG A 98 17.31 11.67 -0.17
C ARG A 98 18.81 11.87 0.08
N ARG A 99 19.61 10.82 -0.17
CA ARG A 99 21.02 10.81 -0.61
C ARG A 99 21.60 9.43 -0.32
N GLY A 100 22.08 8.80 -1.39
CA GLY A 100 22.64 7.44 -1.36
C GLY A 100 22.36 6.59 -2.60
N PHE A 101 22.02 7.18 -3.74
CA PHE A 101 22.24 6.49 -5.02
C PHE A 101 23.73 6.60 -5.31
N GLY A 102 24.47 5.54 -4.95
CA GLY A 102 25.86 5.38 -5.36
C GLY A 102 25.91 5.18 -6.86
N THR A 103 26.39 6.18 -7.58
CA THR A 103 26.97 6.03 -8.91
C THR A 103 28.03 4.93 -8.85
N VAL A 104 27.73 3.75 -9.40
CA VAL A 104 28.77 2.81 -9.79
C VAL A 104 29.41 3.40 -11.03
N ARG A 105 30.53 4.10 -10.82
CA ARG A 105 31.43 4.51 -11.89
C ARG A 105 32.19 3.25 -12.31
N VAL A 106 31.93 2.81 -13.53
CA VAL A 106 32.84 1.94 -14.30
C VAL A 106 34.21 2.60 -14.37
N ALA A 107 35.26 1.83 -14.10
CA ALA A 107 36.65 2.18 -14.40
C ALA A 107 37.47 0.90 -14.61
N TRP A 108 37.82 0.70 -15.89
CA TRP A 108 38.89 -0.09 -16.51
C TRP A 108 38.96 -1.60 -16.24
#